data_AF-A0A9Q1FNC7-F1
#
_entry.id   AF-A0A9Q1FNC7-F1
#
_cell.length_a   1.000
_cell.length_b   1.000
_cell.length_c   1.000
_cell.angle_alpha   90.00
_cell.angle_beta   90.00
_cell.angle_gamma   90.00
#
_symmetry.space_group_name_H-M   'P 1'
#
loop_
_entity.id
_entity.type
_entity.pdbx_description
1 polymer ?
#
loop_
_entity_poly.entity_id
_entity_poly.type
_entity_poly.pdbx_seq_one_letter_code
_entity_poly.pdbx_strand_id
1 'polypeptide(L)'
;MQTMGPKTLLLLSLRLTLLLPKVELQMSYGYDEISGGTFNRFVYSETIQIAALGRPLHPGMLYDCLKDTFIPGVSLWDQAAIQKDMNVQPQPHTHLDFSASDSFSEKTKLMDVSASLKASFLAGLVEVGGSGSYLRDKMSSMQQCRVTMQYKQTTEFKQLTMTQLGHVTYPDVFDQKIATHVVTAVLYGAEAFMVFDQMALNEKDKQDIQGNMDVMIKKIPEVEISGSGNVSLTDDEKKKVEKFSCTFYGDYTLEQNPTSYEEAVLLYKQLPKLLGEDKRKAVPVRVWLYPLKNLNPKAAQLVSEISVELVFRVEAVMGQLQESKMRANDNIRRCDAIKVTDIKDKLVKFQDKLEMYTVTLQQNIRKVLPAIRAGTEGEQKLVDILKFHDNSSFSHDKMREWLDEKESEIGVLESYINSLGGVPIVPPGPELDKVLFDPGSEYISAFTFTSLKYKEPYLSNLHECLASEEFNKMEEICVAHDFSFKAEALPWFRDPEISKRMKGVLAEWNKWPLLLCSWPSLAFHMRDVCNPIISYMSDTTYPGASIFYYFEGKLKDRY
;
A
#
# COMPACT_ATOMS: atom_id res chain seq x y z
N MET A 1 -27.85 25.95 71.37
CA MET A 1 -29.16 25.65 70.76
C MET A 1 -28.94 25.58 69.26
N GLN A 2 -29.01 24.37 68.68
CA GLN A 2 -29.83 23.99 67.52
C GLN A 2 -29.48 24.69 66.19
N THR A 3 -29.32 24.06 65.02
CA THR A 3 -29.16 22.69 64.51
C THR A 3 -29.12 22.83 62.97
N MET A 4 -28.68 21.77 62.29
CA MET A 4 -28.93 21.43 60.86
C MET A 4 -28.02 22.05 59.79
N GLY A 5 -27.32 21.15 59.08
CA GLY A 5 -26.34 21.39 58.03
C GLY A 5 -26.89 21.37 56.60
N PRO A 6 -26.00 21.39 55.59
CA PRO A 6 -26.35 21.75 54.22
C PRO A 6 -26.89 20.55 53.44
N LYS A 7 -28.05 20.75 52.80
CA LYS A 7 -28.63 19.81 51.83
C LYS A 7 -29.08 20.56 50.57
N THR A 8 -28.59 20.02 49.45
CA THR A 8 -29.23 19.95 48.12
C THR A 8 -28.93 21.05 47.10
N LEU A 9 -28.03 20.75 46.17
CA LEU A 9 -28.34 20.80 44.74
C LEU A 9 -27.56 19.69 44.01
N LEU A 10 -28.06 18.46 44.14
CA LEU A 10 -27.67 17.29 43.35
C LEU A 10 -28.97 16.49 43.11
N LEU A 11 -29.66 16.91 42.07
CA LEU A 11 -30.85 16.31 41.44
C LEU A 11 -30.51 16.43 39.94
N LEU A 12 -30.62 15.44 39.07
CA LEU A 12 -31.48 14.26 39.10
C LEU A 12 -30.91 13.28 38.06
N SER A 13 -30.64 12.06 38.49
CA SER A 13 -30.63 10.90 37.60
C SER A 13 -32.07 10.60 37.19
N LEU A 14 -32.40 10.64 35.90
CA LEU A 14 -33.45 9.76 35.37
C LEU A 14 -33.24 9.50 33.87
N ARG A 15 -32.88 8.24 33.61
CA ARG A 15 -33.13 7.42 32.41
C ARG A 15 -33.95 8.07 31.28
N LEU A 16 -33.36 8.07 30.08
CA LEU A 16 -34.07 7.59 28.89
C LEU A 16 -33.10 6.80 27.99
N THR A 17 -33.20 5.48 28.12
CA THR A 17 -32.76 4.46 27.17
C THR A 17 -33.71 4.47 25.96
N LEU A 18 -33.26 4.00 24.78
CA LEU A 18 -33.96 3.84 23.47
C LEU A 18 -33.69 5.03 22.52
N LEU A 19 -33.13 4.92 21.32
CA LEU A 19 -33.01 3.83 20.35
C LEU A 19 -31.65 3.87 19.62
N LEU A 20 -30.90 2.77 19.67
CA LEU A 20 -29.96 2.38 18.62
C LEU A 20 -30.25 0.90 18.32
N PRO A 21 -30.45 0.50 17.06
CA PRO A 21 -30.81 -0.87 16.75
C PRO A 21 -29.61 -1.79 17.06
N LYS A 22 -29.83 -2.71 18.00
CA LYS A 22 -29.09 -3.96 18.07
C LYS A 22 -29.25 -4.65 16.71
N VAL A 23 -28.21 -4.61 15.88
CA VAL A 23 -28.01 -5.64 14.87
C VAL A 23 -27.38 -6.81 15.62
N GLU A 24 -28.23 -7.71 16.12
CA GLU A 24 -27.79 -9.06 16.47
C GLU A 24 -27.37 -9.74 15.17
N LEU A 25 -26.05 -9.77 14.93
CA LEU A 25 -25.45 -10.68 13.97
C LEU A 25 -25.68 -12.11 14.48
N GLN A 26 -26.81 -12.70 14.10
CA GLN A 26 -26.96 -14.15 14.09
C GLN A 26 -25.98 -14.72 13.06
N MET A 27 -24.80 -15.13 13.53
CA MET A 27 -23.98 -16.08 12.79
C MET A 27 -24.71 -17.43 12.83
N SER A 28 -25.41 -17.77 11.75
CA SER A 28 -25.98 -19.10 11.57
C SER A 28 -24.85 -20.08 11.23
N TYR A 29 -24.20 -20.63 12.24
CA TYR A 29 -23.48 -21.90 12.09
C TYR A 29 -24.50 -23.02 12.32
N GLY A 30 -25.09 -23.52 11.24
CA GLY A 30 -25.88 -24.74 11.27
C GLY A 30 -24.95 -25.95 11.28
N TYR A 31 -24.70 -26.50 12.47
CA TYR A 31 -24.29 -27.89 12.63
C TYR A 31 -25.50 -28.66 13.16
N ASP A 32 -26.11 -29.47 12.31
CA ASP A 32 -27.10 -30.46 12.76
C ASP A 32 -26.37 -31.54 13.58
N GLU A 33 -26.59 -31.52 14.89
CA GLU A 33 -26.25 -32.61 15.80
C GLU A 33 -27.21 -33.79 15.56
N ILE A 34 -26.73 -34.83 14.88
CA ILE A 34 -27.32 -36.16 14.99
C ILE A 34 -26.53 -36.92 16.06
N SER A 35 -27.17 -37.04 17.23
CA SER A 35 -26.73 -37.86 18.36
C SER A 35 -26.77 -39.34 18.02
N GLY A 36 -25.67 -40.07 18.28
CA GLY A 36 -25.71 -41.52 18.46
C GLY A 36 -24.51 -42.27 17.90
N GLY A 37 -23.47 -42.46 18.73
CA GLY A 37 -22.41 -43.43 18.46
C GLY A 37 -21.05 -42.96 18.94
N THR A 38 -20.55 -43.57 20.02
CA THR A 38 -19.17 -43.46 20.51
C THR A 38 -18.18 -43.99 19.47
N PHE A 39 -17.89 -43.15 18.46
CA PHE A 39 -16.82 -43.33 17.49
C PHE A 39 -16.27 -41.94 17.13
N ASN A 40 -15.77 -41.21 18.13
CA ASN A 40 -15.16 -39.90 17.92
C ASN A 40 -14.16 -39.58 19.04
N ARG A 41 -12.85 -39.64 18.75
CA ARG A 41 -11.89 -38.59 19.19
C ARG A 41 -10.46 -38.65 18.62
N PHE A 42 -10.15 -39.40 17.57
CA PHE A 42 -8.86 -39.28 16.89
C PHE A 42 -9.06 -39.39 15.38
N VAL A 43 -8.42 -38.50 14.60
CA VAL A 43 -8.12 -38.55 13.14
C VAL A 43 -8.59 -37.37 12.25
N TYR A 44 -9.39 -36.38 12.68
CA TYR A 44 -9.83 -35.27 11.76
C TYR A 44 -9.27 -33.85 12.03
N SER A 45 -8.03 -33.65 12.50
CA SER A 45 -7.50 -32.29 12.76
C SER A 45 -6.10 -31.96 12.22
N GLU A 46 -5.68 -32.47 11.05
CA GLU A 46 -4.39 -32.07 10.46
C GLU A 46 -4.40 -31.67 8.97
N THR A 47 -5.53 -31.73 8.28
CA THR A 47 -5.61 -31.25 6.89
C THR A 47 -5.64 -29.72 6.87
N ILE A 48 -4.74 -29.10 6.11
CA ILE A 48 -4.66 -27.65 5.97
C ILE A 48 -5.42 -27.21 4.71
N GLN A 49 -6.16 -26.11 4.81
CA GLN A 49 -6.84 -25.49 3.67
C GLN A 49 -6.16 -24.16 3.32
N ILE A 50 -5.82 -23.94 2.05
CA ILE A 50 -5.17 -22.71 1.58
C ILE A 50 -5.80 -22.16 0.30
N ALA A 51 -5.68 -20.84 0.11
CA ALA A 51 -5.97 -20.18 -1.16
C ALA A 51 -4.89 -20.51 -2.20
N ALA A 52 -5.30 -20.79 -3.44
CA ALA A 52 -4.37 -21.14 -4.51
C ALA A 52 -3.60 -19.94 -5.06
N LEU A 53 -4.21 -18.75 -5.10
CA LEU A 53 -3.58 -17.48 -5.54
C LEU A 53 -2.96 -17.56 -6.95
N GLY A 54 -3.62 -18.27 -7.86
CA GLY A 54 -3.14 -18.48 -9.25
C GLY A 54 -2.02 -19.51 -9.39
N ARG A 55 -1.64 -20.21 -8.32
CA ARG A 55 -0.64 -21.30 -8.37
C ARG A 55 -1.28 -22.57 -8.95
N PRO A 56 -0.59 -23.30 -9.84
CA PRO A 56 -1.13 -24.49 -10.52
C PRO A 56 -1.10 -25.72 -9.60
N LEU A 57 -1.95 -25.73 -8.58
CA LEU A 57 -2.04 -26.79 -7.57
C LEU A 57 -3.10 -27.83 -7.97
N HIS A 58 -2.68 -29.09 -8.10
CA HIS A 58 -3.54 -30.20 -8.53
C HIS A 58 -3.48 -31.38 -7.56
N PRO A 59 -4.53 -32.22 -7.49
CA PRO A 59 -4.50 -33.44 -6.67
C PRO A 59 -3.28 -34.31 -6.97
N GLY A 60 -2.62 -34.80 -5.92
CA GLY A 60 -1.40 -35.60 -5.99
C GLY A 60 -0.09 -34.79 -6.05
N MET A 61 -0.15 -33.47 -6.23
CA MET A 61 1.06 -32.63 -6.17
C MET A 61 1.60 -32.49 -4.75
N LEU A 62 2.92 -32.45 -4.63
CA LEU A 62 3.59 -32.20 -3.37
C LEU A 62 3.67 -30.70 -3.06
N TYR A 63 3.55 -30.37 -1.78
CA TYR A 63 3.59 -29.01 -1.27
C TYR A 63 4.48 -28.93 -0.02
N ASP A 64 5.33 -27.90 0.04
CA ASP A 64 6.15 -27.59 1.20
C ASP A 64 5.57 -26.38 1.95
N CYS A 65 4.82 -26.63 3.02
CA CYS A 65 4.30 -25.59 3.92
C CYS A 65 5.40 -24.81 4.67
N LEU A 66 6.66 -25.26 4.71
CA LEU A 66 7.74 -24.49 5.32
C LEU A 66 8.03 -23.24 4.47
N LYS A 67 8.04 -23.42 3.14
CA LYS A 67 8.39 -22.40 2.15
C LYS A 67 7.19 -21.87 1.35
N ASP A 68 6.01 -22.47 1.50
CA ASP A 68 4.81 -22.22 0.71
C ASP A 68 4.98 -22.40 -0.81
N THR A 69 5.73 -23.45 -1.18
CA THR A 69 6.04 -23.78 -2.58
C THR A 69 5.50 -25.16 -2.95
N PHE A 70 5.01 -25.30 -4.18
CA PHE A 70 4.71 -26.60 -4.77
C PHE A 70 5.92 -27.18 -5.50
N ILE A 71 5.94 -28.49 -5.73
CA ILE A 71 7.05 -29.18 -6.40
C ILE A 71 6.60 -29.66 -7.78
N PRO A 72 6.99 -28.97 -8.86
CA PRO A 72 6.64 -29.40 -10.21
C PRO A 72 7.24 -30.77 -10.54
N GLY A 73 6.48 -31.61 -11.25
CA GLY A 73 6.97 -32.87 -11.82
C GLY A 73 7.18 -34.01 -10.82
N VAL A 74 6.90 -33.81 -9.53
CA VAL A 74 7.02 -34.85 -8.49
C VAL A 74 5.65 -35.11 -7.88
N SER A 75 5.26 -36.38 -7.80
CA SER A 75 4.02 -36.84 -7.16
C SER A 75 4.27 -38.12 -6.36
N LEU A 76 3.44 -38.38 -5.35
CA LEU A 76 3.47 -39.64 -4.59
C LEU A 76 2.94 -40.83 -5.39
N TRP A 77 2.04 -40.58 -6.32
CA TRP A 77 1.31 -41.59 -7.08
C TRP A 77 1.51 -41.35 -8.58
N ASP A 78 1.44 -42.43 -9.35
CA ASP A 78 1.37 -42.29 -10.81
C ASP A 78 0.02 -41.70 -11.25
N GLN A 79 0.02 -41.13 -12.46
CA GLN A 79 -1.15 -40.42 -13.00
C GLN A 79 -2.36 -41.34 -13.18
N ALA A 80 -2.15 -42.63 -13.48
CA ALA A 80 -3.23 -43.59 -13.70
C ALA A 80 -3.93 -43.92 -12.38
N ALA A 81 -3.17 -44.06 -11.28
CA ALA A 81 -3.71 -44.15 -9.95
C ALA A 81 -4.55 -42.90 -9.65
N ILE A 82 -3.95 -41.70 -9.68
CA ILE A 82 -4.63 -40.42 -9.38
C ILE A 82 -5.97 -40.30 -10.10
N GLN A 83 -6.01 -40.60 -11.40
CA GLN A 83 -7.24 -40.52 -12.20
C GLN A 83 -8.29 -41.55 -11.80
N LYS A 84 -7.89 -42.77 -11.45
CA LYS A 84 -8.80 -43.87 -11.08
C LYS A 84 -9.60 -43.57 -9.82
N ASP A 85 -9.00 -42.96 -8.82
CA ASP A 85 -9.63 -42.71 -7.52
C ASP A 85 -10.01 -41.24 -7.30
N MET A 86 -10.08 -40.46 -8.39
CA MET A 86 -10.51 -39.06 -8.34
C MET A 86 -12.05 -38.98 -8.30
N ASN A 87 -12.58 -38.43 -7.21
CA ASN A 87 -13.99 -38.07 -7.11
C ASN A 87 -14.17 -36.61 -7.54
N VAL A 88 -15.09 -36.36 -8.47
CA VAL A 88 -15.41 -35.03 -9.00
C VAL A 88 -16.86 -34.70 -8.65
N GLN A 89 -17.06 -33.55 -8.01
CA GLN A 89 -18.38 -33.07 -7.59
C GLN A 89 -18.61 -31.66 -8.16
N PRO A 90 -19.71 -31.40 -8.87
CA PRO A 90 -20.08 -30.04 -9.27
C PRO A 90 -20.29 -29.15 -8.04
N GLN A 91 -19.68 -27.96 -8.04
CA GLN A 91 -19.89 -26.92 -7.01
C GLN A 91 -20.04 -25.54 -7.64
N PRO A 92 -21.09 -25.30 -8.45
CA PRO A 92 -21.29 -24.02 -9.11
C PRO A 92 -21.80 -22.96 -8.13
N HIS A 93 -20.94 -22.02 -7.73
CA HIS A 93 -21.35 -20.84 -6.96
C HIS A 93 -20.76 -19.57 -7.56
N THR A 94 -21.52 -18.47 -7.50
CA THR A 94 -21.05 -17.13 -7.86
C THR A 94 -21.18 -16.23 -6.64
N HIS A 95 -20.12 -15.51 -6.32
CA HIS A 95 -20.06 -14.55 -5.23
C HIS A 95 -19.52 -13.22 -5.74
N LEU A 96 -20.02 -12.13 -5.14
CA LEU A 96 -19.62 -10.78 -5.45
C LEU A 96 -19.38 -10.03 -4.15
N ASP A 97 -18.24 -9.37 -4.05
CA ASP A 97 -17.86 -8.57 -2.88
C ASP A 97 -17.22 -7.25 -3.32
N PHE A 98 -17.21 -6.28 -2.41
CA PHE A 98 -16.72 -4.93 -2.66
C PHE A 98 -15.86 -4.44 -1.49
N SER A 99 -14.71 -3.83 -1.79
CA SER A 99 -13.86 -3.20 -0.80
C SER A 99 -13.57 -1.75 -1.14
N ALA A 100 -13.89 -0.83 -0.22
CA ALA A 100 -13.47 0.57 -0.26
C ALA A 100 -12.10 0.79 0.44
N SER A 101 -11.38 -0.29 0.76
CA SER A 101 -10.08 -0.27 1.42
C SER A 101 -9.04 -1.05 0.60
N ASP A 102 -7.83 -0.50 0.50
CA ASP A 102 -6.67 -1.13 -0.14
C ASP A 102 -5.71 -1.78 0.87
N SER A 103 -6.08 -1.79 2.16
CA SER A 103 -5.23 -2.41 3.20
C SER A 103 -4.98 -3.88 2.90
N PHE A 104 -3.76 -4.35 3.19
CA PHE A 104 -3.41 -5.74 2.93
C PHE A 104 -4.32 -6.72 3.67
N SER A 105 -4.73 -6.41 4.90
CA SER A 105 -5.74 -7.18 5.65
C SER A 105 -7.05 -7.33 4.87
N GLU A 106 -7.64 -6.25 4.35
CA GLU A 106 -8.88 -6.36 3.57
C GLU A 106 -8.65 -7.16 2.27
N LYS A 107 -7.52 -6.97 1.57
CA LYS A 107 -7.21 -7.80 0.38
C LYS A 107 -7.15 -9.29 0.71
N THR A 108 -6.42 -9.64 1.77
CA THR A 108 -6.29 -11.05 2.20
C THR A 108 -7.61 -11.64 2.68
N LYS A 109 -8.49 -10.83 3.27
CA LYS A 109 -9.84 -11.24 3.66
C LYS A 109 -10.74 -11.51 2.45
N LEU A 110 -10.76 -10.63 1.44
CA LEU A 110 -11.49 -10.85 0.19
C LEU A 110 -11.02 -12.15 -0.50
N MET A 111 -9.73 -12.46 -0.43
CA MET A 111 -9.13 -13.64 -1.05
C MET A 111 -9.13 -14.89 -0.15
N ASP A 112 -9.69 -14.81 1.06
CA ASP A 112 -9.69 -15.89 2.06
C ASP A 112 -8.28 -16.48 2.29
N VAL A 113 -7.30 -15.60 2.46
CA VAL A 113 -5.89 -15.94 2.71
C VAL A 113 -5.66 -16.11 4.21
N SER A 114 -5.17 -17.29 4.61
CA SER A 114 -4.86 -17.60 6.00
C SER A 114 -3.69 -16.77 6.56
N ALA A 115 -3.59 -16.65 7.89
CA ALA A 115 -2.50 -15.92 8.54
C ALA A 115 -1.11 -16.48 8.17
N SER A 116 -0.97 -17.81 8.09
CA SER A 116 0.29 -18.44 7.69
C SER A 116 0.67 -18.08 6.24
N LEU A 117 -0.27 -18.16 5.30
CA LEU A 117 0.00 -17.81 3.89
C LEU A 117 0.22 -16.31 3.71
N LYS A 118 -0.48 -15.48 4.51
CA LYS A 118 -0.27 -14.03 4.59
C LYS A 118 1.17 -13.69 4.98
N ALA A 119 1.71 -14.34 6.02
CA ALA A 119 3.10 -14.15 6.44
C ALA A 119 4.09 -14.49 5.33
N SER A 120 3.85 -15.59 4.63
CA SER A 120 4.67 -16.03 3.50
C SER A 120 4.64 -15.06 2.33
N PHE A 121 3.46 -14.51 2.01
CA PHE A 121 3.34 -13.48 0.98
C PHE A 121 4.12 -12.22 1.36
N LEU A 122 3.97 -11.73 2.59
CA LEU A 122 4.70 -10.56 3.09
C LEU A 122 6.22 -10.78 3.09
N ALA A 123 6.67 -12.01 3.33
CA ALA A 123 8.07 -12.43 3.23
C ALA A 123 8.57 -12.67 1.79
N GLY A 124 7.69 -12.58 0.78
CA GLY A 124 8.03 -12.86 -0.62
C GLY A 124 8.24 -14.34 -0.93
N LEU A 125 7.82 -15.27 -0.06
CA LEU A 125 7.91 -16.71 -0.29
C LEU A 125 6.89 -17.23 -1.32
N VAL A 126 5.79 -16.50 -1.51
CA VAL A 126 4.69 -16.92 -2.38
C VAL A 126 4.74 -16.15 -3.69
N GLU A 127 4.86 -16.88 -4.80
CA GLU A 127 4.57 -16.35 -6.13
C GLU A 127 3.08 -16.44 -6.43
N VAL A 128 2.50 -15.34 -6.89
CA VAL A 128 1.08 -15.26 -7.25
C VAL A 128 0.92 -15.02 -8.74
N GLY A 129 -0.14 -15.58 -9.31
CA GLY A 129 -0.53 -15.45 -10.71
C GLY A 129 -1.99 -15.07 -10.85
N GLY A 130 -2.42 -14.73 -12.07
CA GLY A 130 -3.82 -14.41 -12.37
C GLY A 130 -4.40 -13.38 -11.41
N SER A 131 -5.57 -13.70 -10.85
CA SER A 131 -6.28 -12.91 -9.85
C SER A 131 -5.45 -12.65 -8.57
N GLY A 132 -4.59 -13.59 -8.18
CA GLY A 132 -3.65 -13.46 -7.06
C GLY A 132 -2.72 -12.25 -7.15
N SER A 133 -2.47 -11.75 -8.36
CA SER A 133 -1.66 -10.54 -8.59
C SER A 133 -2.24 -9.28 -7.94
N TYR A 134 -3.54 -9.24 -7.65
CA TYR A 134 -4.18 -8.17 -6.90
C TYR A 134 -3.53 -7.88 -5.54
N LEU A 135 -2.96 -8.91 -4.88
CA LEU A 135 -2.23 -8.74 -3.61
C LEU A 135 -0.96 -7.89 -3.75
N ARG A 136 -0.36 -7.81 -4.95
CA ARG A 136 0.83 -6.99 -5.22
C ARG A 136 0.49 -5.55 -5.58
N ASP A 137 -0.72 -5.32 -6.08
CA ASP A 137 -1.21 -3.98 -6.38
C ASP A 137 -1.27 -3.16 -5.09
N LYS A 138 -0.81 -1.91 -5.13
CA LYS A 138 -0.81 -0.99 -3.99
C LYS A 138 -1.08 0.41 -4.49
N MET A 139 -1.78 1.22 -3.70
CA MET A 139 -1.85 2.66 -3.95
C MET A 139 -0.46 3.30 -4.03
N SER A 140 -0.36 4.33 -4.87
CA SER A 140 0.90 5.08 -5.10
C SER A 140 0.94 6.44 -4.39
N SER A 141 -0.20 6.89 -3.86
CA SER A 141 -0.43 8.24 -3.35
C SER A 141 -1.46 8.21 -2.22
N MET A 142 -1.28 9.10 -1.23
CA MET A 142 -2.28 9.30 -0.18
C MET A 142 -3.53 10.01 -0.71
N GLN A 143 -3.48 10.65 -1.88
CA GLN A 143 -4.62 11.32 -2.52
C GLN A 143 -5.43 10.38 -3.41
N GLN A 144 -5.06 9.11 -3.52
CA GLN A 144 -5.77 8.11 -4.32
C GLN A 144 -7.00 7.58 -3.56
N CYS A 145 -8.18 7.67 -4.18
CA CYS A 145 -9.40 6.97 -3.76
C CYS A 145 -9.52 5.67 -4.54
N ARG A 146 -9.96 4.59 -3.89
CA ARG A 146 -10.05 3.27 -4.52
C ARG A 146 -11.24 2.47 -4.04
N VAL A 147 -11.90 1.81 -4.98
CA VAL A 147 -12.90 0.77 -4.68
C VAL A 147 -12.62 -0.44 -5.55
N THR A 148 -12.59 -1.61 -4.96
CA THR A 148 -12.37 -2.88 -5.67
C THR A 148 -13.65 -3.69 -5.67
N MET A 149 -14.02 -4.21 -6.84
CA MET A 149 -15.08 -5.21 -7.00
C MET A 149 -14.43 -6.58 -7.23
N GLN A 150 -14.77 -7.56 -6.40
CA GLN A 150 -14.40 -8.96 -6.58
C GLN A 150 -15.56 -9.73 -7.18
N TYR A 151 -15.30 -10.40 -8.30
CA TYR A 151 -16.15 -11.45 -8.84
C TYR A 151 -15.49 -12.80 -8.64
N LYS A 152 -16.19 -13.75 -8.01
CA LYS A 152 -15.70 -15.09 -7.75
C LYS A 152 -16.70 -16.13 -8.24
N GLN A 153 -16.24 -17.07 -9.05
CA GLN A 153 -17.05 -18.16 -9.56
C GLN A 153 -16.36 -19.49 -9.30
N THR A 154 -17.04 -20.44 -8.67
CA THR A 154 -16.56 -21.81 -8.44
C THR A 154 -17.29 -22.76 -9.38
N THR A 155 -16.65 -23.89 -9.72
CA THR A 155 -17.13 -24.80 -10.76
C THR A 155 -17.28 -26.23 -10.26
N GLU A 156 -16.20 -26.82 -9.80
CA GLU A 156 -16.12 -28.23 -9.40
C GLU A 156 -15.10 -28.44 -8.29
N PHE A 157 -15.33 -29.47 -7.50
CA PHE A 157 -14.45 -29.93 -6.45
C PHE A 157 -13.91 -31.31 -6.82
N LYS A 158 -12.59 -31.44 -6.89
CA LYS A 158 -11.89 -32.69 -7.18
C LYS A 158 -11.14 -33.15 -5.94
N GLN A 159 -11.34 -34.40 -5.52
CA GLN A 159 -10.68 -34.99 -4.36
C GLN A 159 -10.20 -36.41 -4.63
N LEU A 160 -9.06 -36.78 -4.06
CA LEU A 160 -8.58 -38.16 -4.04
C LEU A 160 -9.34 -38.94 -2.97
N THR A 161 -9.80 -40.14 -3.30
CA THR A 161 -10.42 -41.03 -2.30
C THR A 161 -9.36 -41.76 -1.47
N MET A 162 -9.74 -42.21 -0.27
CA MET A 162 -8.83 -42.81 0.73
C MET A 162 -8.16 -44.11 0.26
N THR A 163 -8.62 -44.74 -0.81
CA THR A 163 -8.01 -45.96 -1.38
C THR A 163 -6.55 -45.78 -1.78
N GLN A 164 -6.11 -44.56 -2.10
CA GLN A 164 -4.73 -44.26 -2.51
C GLN A 164 -3.76 -44.03 -1.37
N LEU A 165 -4.24 -43.61 -0.20
CA LEU A 165 -3.35 -43.23 0.91
C LEU A 165 -2.59 -44.44 1.47
N GLY A 166 -3.01 -45.67 1.17
CA GLY A 166 -2.33 -46.89 1.60
C GLY A 166 -1.20 -47.40 0.68
N HIS A 167 -1.12 -46.96 -0.58
CA HIS A 167 -0.15 -47.49 -1.55
C HIS A 167 0.54 -46.37 -2.33
N VAL A 168 1.72 -45.95 -1.85
CA VAL A 168 2.54 -44.90 -2.45
C VAL A 168 3.45 -45.49 -3.53
N THR A 169 3.38 -44.94 -4.75
CA THR A 169 4.19 -45.41 -5.90
C THR A 169 5.65 -44.98 -5.76
N TYR A 170 5.92 -43.79 -5.21
CA TYR A 170 7.26 -43.20 -5.08
C TYR A 170 7.62 -42.83 -3.64
N PRO A 171 8.02 -43.81 -2.79
CA PRO A 171 8.28 -43.57 -1.37
C PRO A 171 9.54 -42.74 -1.08
N ASP A 172 10.48 -42.65 -2.02
CA ASP A 172 11.76 -41.91 -1.84
C ASP A 172 11.56 -40.43 -1.49
N VAL A 173 10.41 -39.86 -1.86
CA VAL A 173 10.00 -38.49 -1.49
C VAL A 173 10.07 -38.26 0.02
N PHE A 174 9.77 -39.28 0.83
CA PHE A 174 9.79 -39.18 2.29
C PHE A 174 11.22 -39.03 2.84
N ASP A 175 12.17 -39.78 2.29
CA ASP A 175 13.58 -39.69 2.70
C ASP A 175 14.26 -38.42 2.17
N GLN A 176 13.84 -37.93 0.98
CA GLN A 176 14.33 -36.67 0.41
C GLN A 176 13.88 -35.43 1.17
N LYS A 177 12.79 -35.51 1.95
CA LYS A 177 12.24 -34.40 2.76
C LYS A 177 11.97 -33.12 1.97
N ILE A 178 11.60 -33.27 0.70
CA ILE A 178 11.36 -32.14 -0.22
C ILE A 178 10.01 -31.47 0.00
N ALA A 179 9.04 -32.18 0.61
CA ALA A 179 7.69 -31.70 0.86
C ALA A 179 7.20 -32.08 2.25
N THR A 180 6.23 -31.31 2.77
CA THR A 180 5.56 -31.60 4.05
C THR A 180 4.15 -32.12 3.86
N HIS A 181 3.51 -31.79 2.73
CA HIS A 181 2.12 -32.14 2.44
C HIS A 181 1.95 -32.63 1.00
N VAL A 182 0.84 -33.30 0.74
CA VAL A 182 0.33 -33.61 -0.60
C VAL A 182 -1.05 -32.98 -0.78
N VAL A 183 -1.32 -32.45 -1.97
CA VAL A 183 -2.64 -31.94 -2.34
C VAL A 183 -3.60 -33.11 -2.50
N THR A 184 -4.66 -33.17 -1.68
CA THR A 184 -5.66 -34.24 -1.76
C THR A 184 -6.98 -33.77 -2.33
N ALA A 185 -7.28 -32.47 -2.25
CA ALA A 185 -8.45 -31.91 -2.90
C ALA A 185 -8.22 -30.48 -3.41
N VAL A 186 -8.96 -30.11 -4.46
CA VAL A 186 -8.92 -28.80 -5.10
C VAL A 186 -10.33 -28.37 -5.49
N LEU A 187 -10.69 -27.15 -5.12
CA LEU A 187 -11.86 -26.44 -5.64
C LEU A 187 -11.42 -25.59 -6.82
N TYR A 188 -12.01 -25.83 -7.98
CA TYR A 188 -11.75 -25.09 -9.21
C TYR A 188 -12.76 -23.96 -9.40
N GLY A 189 -12.33 -22.93 -10.11
CA GLY A 189 -13.13 -21.74 -10.39
C GLY A 189 -12.33 -20.69 -11.13
N ALA A 190 -12.74 -19.43 -10.98
CA ALA A 190 -11.97 -18.26 -11.38
C ALA A 190 -12.36 -17.07 -10.50
N GLU A 191 -11.41 -16.19 -10.26
CA GLU A 191 -11.64 -14.91 -9.60
C GLU A 191 -11.23 -13.76 -10.52
N ALA A 192 -11.86 -12.61 -10.32
CA ALA A 192 -11.55 -11.36 -11.00
C ALA A 192 -11.71 -10.19 -10.02
N PHE A 193 -10.73 -9.30 -10.03
CA PHE A 193 -10.72 -8.04 -9.30
C PHE A 193 -10.70 -6.90 -10.31
N MET A 194 -11.70 -6.04 -10.23
CA MET A 194 -11.75 -4.77 -10.95
C MET A 194 -11.49 -3.67 -9.94
N VAL A 195 -10.30 -3.08 -10.03
CA VAL A 195 -9.79 -2.05 -9.11
C VAL A 195 -10.04 -0.69 -9.74
N PHE A 196 -10.93 0.10 -9.13
CA PHE A 196 -11.27 1.43 -9.61
C PHE A 196 -10.50 2.49 -8.83
N ASP A 197 -9.89 3.43 -9.54
CA ASP A 197 -9.06 4.49 -8.97
C ASP A 197 -9.45 5.88 -9.46
N GLN A 198 -9.41 6.86 -8.56
CA GLN A 198 -9.50 8.29 -8.86
C GLN A 198 -8.59 9.09 -7.93
N MET A 199 -7.85 10.06 -8.47
CA MET A 199 -7.06 11.01 -7.66
C MET A 199 -7.94 12.15 -7.12
N ALA A 200 -7.83 12.42 -5.83
CA ALA A 200 -8.39 13.59 -5.18
C ALA A 200 -7.45 14.80 -5.30
N LEU A 201 -8.01 16.01 -5.29
CA LEU A 201 -7.22 17.24 -5.28
C LEU A 201 -6.79 17.65 -3.87
N ASN A 202 -7.58 17.27 -2.86
CA ASN A 202 -7.34 17.56 -1.45
C ASN A 202 -8.13 16.57 -0.56
N GLU A 203 -7.85 16.60 0.75
CA GLU A 203 -8.48 15.70 1.73
C GLU A 203 -10.01 15.86 1.84
N LYS A 204 -10.56 17.06 1.61
CA LYS A 204 -12.02 17.25 1.68
C LYS A 204 -12.70 16.54 0.52
N ASP A 205 -12.16 16.69 -0.68
CA ASP A 205 -12.67 16.03 -1.88
C ASP A 205 -12.54 14.51 -1.78
N LYS A 206 -11.53 14.01 -1.06
CA LYS A 206 -11.23 12.59 -0.93
C LYS A 206 -12.41 11.79 -0.36
N GLN A 207 -13.04 12.27 0.71
CA GLN A 207 -14.17 11.58 1.34
C GLN A 207 -15.38 11.51 0.40
N ASP A 208 -15.69 12.62 -0.26
CA ASP A 208 -16.80 12.70 -1.21
C ASP A 208 -16.56 11.83 -2.45
N ILE A 209 -15.33 11.83 -2.98
CA ILE A 209 -14.92 10.98 -4.11
C ILE A 209 -15.04 9.51 -3.70
N GLN A 210 -14.49 9.12 -2.55
CA GLN A 210 -14.51 7.73 -2.07
C GLN A 210 -15.95 7.22 -1.89
N GLY A 211 -16.84 8.03 -1.30
CA GLY A 211 -18.26 7.69 -1.14
C GLY A 211 -18.99 7.56 -2.48
N ASN A 212 -18.71 8.46 -3.43
CA ASN A 212 -19.29 8.39 -4.77
C ASN A 212 -18.79 7.16 -5.55
N MET A 213 -17.51 6.83 -5.46
CA MET A 213 -16.95 5.62 -6.06
C MET A 213 -17.63 4.37 -5.49
N ASP A 214 -17.76 4.27 -4.16
CA ASP A 214 -18.36 3.09 -3.52
C ASP A 214 -19.79 2.84 -4.01
N VAL A 215 -20.61 3.91 -4.11
CA VAL A 215 -21.97 3.82 -4.66
C VAL A 215 -21.97 3.38 -6.12
N MET A 216 -21.13 3.99 -6.96
CA MET A 216 -21.12 3.67 -8.38
C MET A 216 -20.63 2.25 -8.64
N ILE A 217 -19.57 1.79 -7.97
CA ILE A 217 -19.03 0.45 -8.20
C ILE A 217 -20.02 -0.63 -7.72
N LYS A 218 -20.70 -0.41 -6.59
CA LYS A 218 -21.76 -1.32 -6.11
C LYS A 218 -22.96 -1.40 -7.04
N LYS A 219 -23.22 -0.39 -7.86
CA LYS A 219 -24.30 -0.38 -8.86
C LYS A 219 -23.98 -1.23 -10.10
N ILE A 220 -22.73 -1.59 -10.39
CA ILE A 220 -22.33 -2.32 -11.61
C ILE A 220 -23.24 -3.53 -11.93
N PRO A 221 -23.66 -4.37 -10.96
CA PRO A 221 -24.56 -5.49 -11.23
C PRO A 221 -25.93 -5.09 -11.77
N GLU A 222 -26.43 -3.92 -11.36
CA GLU A 222 -27.76 -3.38 -11.65
C GLU A 222 -27.80 -2.58 -12.95
N VAL A 223 -26.63 -2.14 -13.45
CA VAL A 223 -26.59 -1.32 -14.66
C VAL A 223 -27.05 -2.13 -15.89
N GLU A 224 -27.98 -1.55 -16.64
CA GLU A 224 -28.49 -2.10 -17.89
C GLU A 224 -27.61 -1.71 -19.08
N ILE A 225 -27.54 -2.60 -20.07
CA ILE A 225 -26.92 -2.32 -21.36
C ILE A 225 -28.04 -2.12 -22.37
N SER A 226 -28.06 -0.97 -23.03
CA SER A 226 -29.03 -0.68 -24.07
C SER A 226 -28.87 -1.63 -25.26
N GLY A 227 -29.89 -1.75 -26.11
CA GLY A 227 -29.82 -2.58 -27.33
C GLY A 227 -28.73 -2.17 -28.33
N SER A 228 -28.11 -0.99 -28.17
CA SER A 228 -26.97 -0.53 -28.97
C SER A 228 -25.60 -0.90 -28.36
N GLY A 229 -25.57 -1.62 -27.23
CA GLY A 229 -24.34 -1.99 -26.53
C GLY A 229 -23.81 -0.91 -25.58
N ASN A 230 -24.54 0.19 -25.36
CA ASN A 230 -24.12 1.26 -24.47
C ASN A 230 -24.62 1.04 -23.04
N VAL A 231 -23.79 1.40 -22.06
CA VAL A 231 -24.16 1.34 -20.64
C VAL A 231 -25.17 2.45 -20.33
N SER A 232 -26.30 2.08 -19.73
CA SER A 232 -27.40 3.01 -19.41
C SER A 232 -27.09 3.78 -18.12
N LEU A 233 -26.57 5.00 -18.25
CA LEU A 233 -26.23 5.91 -17.16
C LEU A 233 -26.93 7.25 -17.32
N THR A 234 -27.33 7.87 -16.21
CA THR A 234 -27.78 9.27 -16.19
C THR A 234 -26.62 10.21 -16.50
N ASP A 235 -26.91 11.44 -16.95
CA ASP A 235 -25.85 12.40 -17.28
C ASP A 235 -24.98 12.79 -16.07
N ASP A 236 -25.56 12.76 -14.86
CA ASP A 236 -24.80 12.98 -13.63
C ASP A 236 -23.91 11.79 -13.27
N GLU A 237 -24.37 10.55 -13.48
CA GLU A 237 -23.55 9.35 -13.28
C GLU A 237 -22.39 9.28 -14.27
N LYS A 238 -22.62 9.64 -15.54
CA LYS A 238 -21.54 9.71 -16.55
C LYS A 238 -20.41 10.63 -16.11
N LYS A 239 -20.73 11.83 -15.63
CA LYS A 239 -19.73 12.79 -15.11
C LYS A 239 -18.95 12.25 -13.92
N LYS A 240 -19.57 11.40 -13.08
CA LYS A 240 -18.89 10.78 -11.94
C LYS A 240 -17.89 9.73 -12.41
N VAL A 241 -18.31 8.84 -13.30
CA VAL A 241 -17.49 7.69 -13.73
C VAL A 241 -16.42 8.03 -14.77
N GLU A 242 -16.55 9.15 -15.47
CA GLU A 242 -15.58 9.63 -16.47
C GLU A 242 -14.15 9.75 -15.91
N LYS A 243 -14.01 10.03 -14.61
CA LYS A 243 -12.72 10.17 -13.92
C LYS A 243 -12.20 8.87 -13.33
N PHE A 244 -12.97 7.79 -13.37
CA PHE A 244 -12.54 6.51 -12.83
C PHE A 244 -11.64 5.83 -13.84
N SER A 245 -10.49 5.37 -13.37
CA SER A 245 -9.69 4.37 -14.08
C SER A 245 -10.03 2.98 -13.53
N CYS A 246 -9.94 1.95 -14.36
CA CYS A 246 -10.12 0.55 -13.96
C CYS A 246 -8.84 -0.23 -14.26
N THR A 247 -8.40 -1.05 -13.31
CA THR A 247 -7.33 -2.03 -13.50
C THR A 247 -7.87 -3.43 -13.21
N PHE A 248 -7.63 -4.37 -14.12
CA PHE A 248 -8.15 -5.74 -14.02
C PHE A 248 -7.07 -6.73 -13.60
N TYR A 249 -7.40 -7.57 -12.60
CA TYR A 249 -6.62 -8.73 -12.20
C TYR A 249 -7.54 -9.94 -12.14
N GLY A 250 -7.37 -10.94 -13.02
CA GLY A 250 -8.28 -12.09 -13.01
C GLY A 250 -7.73 -13.33 -13.69
N ASP A 251 -8.44 -14.43 -13.50
CA ASP A 251 -8.12 -15.76 -14.05
C ASP A 251 -8.77 -16.01 -15.42
N TYR A 252 -9.19 -14.93 -16.09
CA TYR A 252 -9.89 -14.96 -17.38
C TYR A 252 -8.96 -14.54 -18.51
N THR A 253 -9.00 -15.24 -19.63
CA THR A 253 -8.34 -14.80 -20.86
C THR A 253 -9.23 -13.79 -21.57
N LEU A 254 -8.83 -12.52 -21.53
CA LEU A 254 -9.53 -11.42 -22.20
C LEU A 254 -8.74 -10.98 -23.44
N GLU A 255 -9.44 -10.56 -24.49
CA GLU A 255 -8.80 -9.90 -25.65
C GLU A 255 -8.30 -8.51 -25.27
N GLN A 256 -9.08 -7.79 -24.45
CA GLN A 256 -8.75 -6.48 -23.91
C GLN A 256 -9.19 -6.39 -22.46
N ASN A 257 -8.32 -5.84 -21.61
CA ASN A 257 -8.65 -5.56 -20.21
C ASN A 257 -9.46 -4.27 -20.11
N PRO A 258 -10.43 -4.19 -19.19
CA PRO A 258 -11.19 -2.97 -18.96
C PRO A 258 -10.29 -1.89 -18.34
N THR A 259 -10.45 -0.68 -18.83
CA THR A 259 -9.74 0.53 -18.41
C THR A 259 -10.66 1.63 -17.90
N SER A 260 -11.98 1.51 -18.18
CA SER A 260 -13.02 2.42 -17.72
C SER A 260 -14.13 1.71 -16.92
N TYR A 261 -15.03 2.52 -16.35
CA TYR A 261 -16.23 2.02 -15.68
C TYR A 261 -17.16 1.27 -16.64
N GLU A 262 -17.41 1.81 -17.84
CA GLU A 262 -18.31 1.20 -18.81
C GLU A 262 -17.77 -0.15 -19.31
N GLU A 263 -16.47 -0.22 -19.62
CA GLU A 263 -15.81 -1.47 -20.02
C GLU A 263 -15.90 -2.53 -18.91
N ALA A 264 -15.78 -2.12 -17.65
CA ALA A 264 -15.95 -3.02 -16.51
C ALA A 264 -17.40 -3.55 -16.37
N VAL A 265 -18.41 -2.72 -16.62
CA VAL A 265 -19.82 -3.15 -16.66
C VAL A 265 -20.04 -4.19 -17.76
N LEU A 266 -19.50 -3.95 -18.97
CA LEU A 266 -19.58 -4.89 -20.08
C LEU A 266 -18.90 -6.21 -19.74
N LEU A 267 -17.69 -6.16 -19.19
CA LEU A 267 -16.96 -7.36 -18.78
C LEU A 267 -17.72 -8.14 -17.72
N TYR A 268 -18.25 -7.48 -16.69
CA TYR A 268 -19.01 -8.14 -15.62
C TYR A 268 -20.15 -9.01 -16.17
N LYS A 269 -20.91 -8.53 -17.16
CA LYS A 269 -22.00 -9.28 -17.77
C LYS A 269 -21.51 -10.46 -18.64
N GLN A 270 -20.26 -10.42 -19.08
CA GLN A 270 -19.63 -11.48 -19.87
C GLN A 270 -18.95 -12.56 -19.02
N LEU A 271 -18.43 -12.21 -17.83
CA LEU A 271 -17.68 -13.13 -16.93
C LEU A 271 -18.32 -14.51 -16.76
N PRO A 272 -19.65 -14.66 -16.54
CA PRO A 272 -20.27 -15.98 -16.37
C PRO A 272 -20.08 -16.93 -17.56
N LYS A 273 -19.83 -16.41 -18.76
CA LYS A 273 -19.69 -17.18 -20.01
C LYS A 273 -18.22 -17.51 -20.35
N LEU A 274 -17.27 -16.79 -19.75
CA LEU A 274 -15.86 -16.84 -20.17
C LEU A 274 -15.10 -18.10 -19.72
N LEU A 275 -15.65 -18.87 -18.79
CA LEU A 275 -15.10 -20.18 -18.40
C LEU A 275 -15.30 -21.28 -19.45
N GLY A 276 -16.15 -21.03 -20.46
CA GLY A 276 -16.48 -21.98 -21.54
C GLY A 276 -17.50 -23.04 -21.13
N GLU A 277 -18.08 -23.72 -22.13
CA GLU A 277 -19.19 -24.68 -21.95
C GLU A 277 -18.83 -25.86 -21.01
N ASP A 278 -17.57 -26.32 -21.05
CA ASP A 278 -17.06 -27.39 -20.19
C ASP A 278 -16.28 -26.88 -18.97
N LYS A 279 -16.22 -25.56 -18.74
CA LYS A 279 -15.45 -24.95 -17.64
C LYS A 279 -13.96 -25.36 -17.58
N ARG A 280 -13.38 -25.84 -18.69
CA ARG A 280 -11.98 -26.31 -18.78
C ARG A 280 -10.95 -25.23 -18.50
N LYS A 281 -11.36 -23.96 -18.53
CA LYS A 281 -10.51 -22.80 -18.20
C LYS A 281 -10.48 -22.49 -16.70
N ALA A 282 -11.22 -23.23 -15.87
CA ALA A 282 -11.21 -23.03 -14.43
C ALA A 282 -9.83 -23.37 -13.84
N VAL A 283 -9.35 -22.52 -12.96
CA VAL A 283 -8.08 -22.66 -12.25
C VAL A 283 -8.33 -23.08 -10.78
N PRO A 284 -7.32 -23.61 -10.07
CA PRO A 284 -7.43 -23.83 -8.63
C PRO A 284 -7.75 -22.53 -7.89
N VAL A 285 -8.76 -22.56 -7.03
CA VAL A 285 -9.15 -21.44 -6.15
C VAL A 285 -8.77 -21.75 -4.70
N ARG A 286 -9.06 -22.98 -4.25
CA ARG A 286 -8.84 -23.44 -2.88
C ARG A 286 -8.29 -24.87 -2.90
N VAL A 287 -7.38 -25.18 -1.97
CA VAL A 287 -6.63 -26.42 -1.95
C VAL A 287 -6.60 -27.02 -0.55
N TRP A 288 -6.70 -28.33 -0.45
CA TRP A 288 -6.60 -29.11 0.78
C TRP A 288 -5.31 -29.93 0.76
N LEU A 289 -4.53 -29.76 1.81
CA LEU A 289 -3.20 -30.32 1.98
C LEU A 289 -3.23 -31.36 3.09
N TYR A 290 -2.88 -32.59 2.75
CA TYR A 290 -2.77 -33.69 3.71
C TYR A 290 -1.31 -33.88 4.14
N PRO A 291 -1.02 -33.94 5.45
CA PRO A 291 0.36 -34.08 5.94
C PRO A 291 0.99 -35.40 5.54
N LEU A 292 2.20 -35.35 4.99
CA LEU A 292 2.95 -36.56 4.61
C LEU A 292 3.38 -37.40 5.81
N LYS A 293 3.55 -36.78 6.99
CA LYS A 293 3.90 -37.49 8.24
C LYS A 293 2.89 -38.58 8.61
N ASN A 294 1.63 -38.43 8.17
CA ASN A 294 0.56 -39.41 8.41
C ASN A 294 0.65 -40.62 7.47
N LEU A 295 1.38 -40.49 6.36
CA LEU A 295 1.70 -41.59 5.45
C LEU A 295 3.03 -42.24 5.83
N ASN A 296 4.02 -41.43 6.19
CA ASN A 296 5.34 -41.89 6.61
C ASN A 296 5.96 -40.90 7.62
N PRO A 297 6.23 -41.31 8.87
CA PRO A 297 6.80 -40.44 9.90
C PRO A 297 8.15 -39.80 9.56
N LYS A 298 8.89 -40.35 8.58
CA LYS A 298 10.16 -39.78 8.12
C LYS A 298 10.03 -38.49 7.31
N ALA A 299 8.83 -38.22 6.77
CA ALA A 299 8.57 -37.05 5.93
C ALA A 299 8.92 -35.74 6.66
N ALA A 300 9.21 -34.68 5.89
CA ALA A 300 9.35 -33.35 6.48
C ALA A 300 8.02 -32.93 7.13
N GLN A 301 8.10 -32.14 8.20
CA GLN A 301 6.94 -31.76 9.00
C GLN A 301 6.87 -30.26 9.19
N LEU A 302 5.65 -29.72 9.15
CA LEU A 302 5.34 -28.42 9.73
C LEU A 302 5.25 -28.62 11.25
N VAL A 303 6.27 -28.16 11.98
CA VAL A 303 6.41 -28.36 13.43
C VAL A 303 5.75 -27.22 14.20
N SER A 304 5.83 -25.99 13.68
CA SER A 304 5.27 -24.80 14.31
C SER A 304 4.64 -23.87 13.27
N GLU A 305 3.60 -23.14 13.69
CA GLU A 305 3.07 -22.02 12.91
C GLU A 305 3.57 -20.70 13.48
N ILE A 306 3.56 -19.66 12.65
CA ILE A 306 3.82 -18.30 13.11
C ILE A 306 2.58 -17.78 13.83
N SER A 307 2.76 -17.25 15.03
CA SER A 307 1.69 -16.67 15.83
C SER A 307 1.04 -15.51 15.07
N VAL A 308 -0.29 -15.46 15.15
CA VAL A 308 -1.11 -14.45 14.46
C VAL A 308 -0.71 -13.03 14.86
N GLU A 309 -0.27 -12.84 16.11
CA GLU A 309 0.26 -11.57 16.60
C GLU A 309 1.49 -11.12 15.80
N LEU A 310 2.47 -12.00 15.58
CA LEU A 310 3.66 -11.66 14.79
C LEU A 310 3.33 -11.41 13.32
N VAL A 311 2.38 -12.18 12.75
CA VAL A 311 1.89 -11.92 11.40
C VAL A 311 1.30 -10.51 11.29
N PHE A 312 0.47 -10.11 12.27
CA PHE A 312 -0.09 -8.76 12.31
C PHE A 312 0.98 -7.68 12.47
N ARG A 313 2.01 -7.91 13.29
CA ARG A 313 3.14 -6.98 13.43
C ARG A 313 3.94 -6.82 12.14
N VAL A 314 4.24 -7.92 11.44
CA VAL A 314 4.90 -7.88 10.12
C VAL A 314 4.05 -7.10 9.12
N GLU A 315 2.74 -7.34 9.08
CA GLU A 315 1.81 -6.61 8.23
C GLU A 315 1.83 -5.10 8.55
N ALA A 316 1.75 -4.73 9.82
CA ALA A 316 1.75 -3.33 10.25
C ALA A 316 3.04 -2.61 9.82
N VAL A 317 4.21 -3.22 10.04
CA VAL A 317 5.51 -2.66 9.62
C VAL A 317 5.56 -2.47 8.10
N MET A 318 5.17 -3.48 7.32
CA MET A 318 5.16 -3.37 5.85
C MET A 318 4.16 -2.31 5.35
N GLY A 319 3.04 -2.14 6.04
CA GLY A 319 2.06 -1.09 5.77
C GLY A 319 2.61 0.32 6.04
N GLN A 320 3.30 0.52 7.16
CA GLN A 320 3.91 1.80 7.55
C GLN A 320 5.03 2.23 6.58
N LEU A 321 5.82 1.27 6.09
CA LEU A 321 6.82 1.51 5.05
C LEU A 321 6.14 1.95 3.73
N GLN A 322 5.05 1.30 3.33
CA GLN A 322 4.28 1.68 2.14
C GLN A 322 3.64 3.07 2.28
N GLU A 323 3.06 3.39 3.44
CA GLU A 323 2.51 4.72 3.72
C GLU A 323 3.57 5.80 3.58
N SER A 324 4.75 5.59 4.16
CA SER A 324 5.89 6.51 4.07
C SER A 324 6.33 6.73 2.61
N LYS A 325 6.31 5.67 1.79
CA LYS A 325 6.58 5.76 0.34
C LYS A 325 5.54 6.60 -0.39
N MET A 326 4.24 6.42 -0.09
CA MET A 326 3.15 7.21 -0.69
C MET A 326 3.24 8.69 -0.32
N ARG A 327 3.50 9.01 0.95
CA ARG A 327 3.71 10.39 1.41
C ARG A 327 4.91 11.05 0.72
N ALA A 328 6.01 10.32 0.57
CA ALA A 328 7.16 10.81 -0.18
C ALA A 328 6.83 11.06 -1.66
N ASN A 329 6.07 10.18 -2.32
CA ASN A 329 5.61 10.39 -3.70
C ASN A 329 4.78 11.67 -3.83
N ASP A 330 3.84 11.91 -2.90
CA ASP A 330 2.99 13.09 -2.93
C ASP A 330 3.80 14.38 -2.73
N ASN A 331 4.76 14.36 -1.80
CA ASN A 331 5.66 15.49 -1.57
C ASN A 331 6.59 15.75 -2.76
N ILE A 332 7.05 14.71 -3.48
CA ILE A 332 7.81 14.88 -4.72
C ILE A 332 6.95 15.55 -5.79
N ARG A 333 5.70 15.12 -5.98
CA ARG A 333 4.77 15.75 -6.93
C ARG A 333 4.51 17.22 -6.59
N ARG A 334 4.35 17.54 -5.30
CA ARG A 334 4.24 18.92 -4.82
C ARG A 334 5.50 19.73 -5.14
N CYS A 335 6.68 19.15 -4.90
CA CYS A 335 7.94 19.80 -5.26
C CYS A 335 8.05 20.06 -6.76
N ASP A 336 7.60 19.13 -7.61
CA ASP A 336 7.57 19.29 -9.06
C ASP A 336 6.65 20.43 -9.50
N ALA A 337 5.47 20.56 -8.88
CA ALA A 337 4.53 21.64 -9.16
C ALA A 337 5.12 23.03 -8.90
N ILE A 338 5.98 23.16 -7.88
CA ILE A 338 6.70 24.39 -7.56
C ILE A 338 8.17 24.38 -8.00
N LYS A 339 8.61 23.43 -8.81
CA LYS A 339 9.99 23.30 -9.32
C LYS A 339 11.11 23.40 -8.24
N VAL A 340 10.87 22.97 -7.01
CA VAL A 340 11.88 23.02 -5.93
C VAL A 340 12.73 21.75 -5.90
N THR A 341 13.93 21.81 -6.49
CA THR A 341 14.80 20.63 -6.65
C THR A 341 15.53 20.23 -5.36
N ASP A 342 15.97 21.19 -4.53
CA ASP A 342 16.73 20.89 -3.31
C ASP A 342 15.95 20.00 -2.31
N ILE A 343 14.62 20.17 -2.20
CA ILE A 343 13.77 19.33 -1.34
C ILE A 343 13.43 18.01 -2.05
N LYS A 344 13.11 18.07 -3.35
CA LYS A 344 12.85 16.88 -4.17
C LYS A 344 13.99 15.87 -4.08
N ASP A 345 15.23 16.31 -4.22
CA ASP A 345 16.41 15.45 -4.18
C ASP A 345 16.57 14.74 -2.82
N LYS A 346 16.16 15.39 -1.71
CA LYS A 346 16.15 14.78 -0.38
C LYS A 346 15.08 13.69 -0.26
N LEU A 347 13.88 13.94 -0.79
CA LEU A 347 12.78 12.99 -0.82
C LEU A 347 13.10 11.77 -1.71
N VAL A 348 13.71 11.98 -2.88
CA VAL A 348 14.15 10.89 -3.75
C VAL A 348 15.20 10.02 -3.06
N LYS A 349 16.21 10.64 -2.42
CA LYS A 349 17.21 9.90 -1.61
C LYS A 349 16.58 9.12 -0.46
N PHE A 350 15.53 9.66 0.17
CA PHE A 350 14.77 8.93 1.18
C PHE A 350 14.08 7.69 0.58
N GLN A 351 13.43 7.83 -0.57
CA GLN A 351 12.76 6.71 -1.25
C GLN A 351 13.72 5.59 -1.63
N ASP A 352 14.89 5.93 -2.20
CA ASP A 352 15.91 4.93 -2.57
C ASP A 352 16.34 4.11 -1.35
N LYS A 353 16.56 4.79 -0.22
CA LYS A 353 16.92 4.16 1.06
C LYS A 353 15.80 3.32 1.64
N LEU A 354 14.56 3.81 1.57
CA LEU A 354 13.37 3.11 2.04
C LEU A 354 13.11 1.82 1.26
N GLU A 355 13.31 1.85 -0.06
CA GLU A 355 13.17 0.66 -0.91
C GLU A 355 14.23 -0.39 -0.56
N MET A 356 15.50 0.03 -0.45
CA MET A 356 16.59 -0.86 -0.03
C MET A 356 16.34 -1.48 1.36
N TYR A 357 15.85 -0.68 2.31
CA TYR A 357 15.47 -1.15 3.64
C TYR A 357 14.35 -2.19 3.57
N THR A 358 13.27 -1.89 2.83
CA THR A 358 12.08 -2.74 2.72
C THR A 358 12.42 -4.10 2.12
N VAL A 359 13.22 -4.13 1.06
CA VAL A 359 13.66 -5.38 0.42
C VAL A 359 14.51 -6.22 1.38
N THR A 360 15.43 -5.60 2.12
CA THR A 360 16.31 -6.33 3.05
C THR A 360 15.53 -6.86 4.26
N LEU A 361 14.62 -6.07 4.82
CA LEU A 361 13.72 -6.51 5.89
C LEU A 361 12.91 -7.72 5.42
N GLN A 362 12.33 -7.65 4.22
CA GLN A 362 11.58 -8.77 3.64
C GLN A 362 12.47 -10.01 3.48
N GLN A 363 13.72 -9.87 3.02
CA GLN A 363 14.66 -10.98 2.90
C GLN A 363 15.00 -11.63 4.24
N ASN A 364 15.19 -10.85 5.32
CA ASN A 364 15.47 -11.40 6.64
C ASN A 364 14.26 -12.17 7.19
N ILE A 365 13.04 -11.66 6.99
CA ILE A 365 11.81 -12.40 7.32
C ILE A 365 11.74 -13.70 6.50
N ARG A 366 12.03 -13.64 5.19
CA ARG A 366 12.05 -14.80 4.29
C ARG A 366 12.97 -15.93 4.77
N LYS A 367 14.11 -15.58 5.36
CA LYS A 367 15.10 -16.56 5.89
C LYS A 367 14.58 -17.28 7.14
N VAL A 368 13.98 -16.55 8.08
CA VAL A 368 13.60 -17.11 9.40
C VAL A 368 12.27 -17.87 9.36
N LEU A 369 11.32 -17.51 8.50
CA LEU A 369 10.00 -18.15 8.47
C LEU A 369 10.06 -19.67 8.26
N PRO A 370 10.80 -20.21 7.27
CA PRO A 370 10.92 -21.66 7.09
C PRO A 370 11.59 -22.35 8.28
N ALA A 371 12.58 -21.72 8.91
CA ALA A 371 13.32 -22.27 10.05
C ALA A 371 12.44 -22.37 11.31
N ILE A 372 11.59 -21.37 11.56
CA ILE A 372 10.60 -21.40 12.63
C ILE A 372 9.59 -22.53 12.38
N ARG A 373 9.07 -22.62 11.16
CA ARG A 373 8.10 -23.65 10.77
C ARG A 373 8.66 -25.07 10.87
N ALA A 374 9.95 -25.24 10.60
CA ALA A 374 10.66 -26.51 10.74
C ALA A 374 10.97 -26.86 12.21
N GLY A 375 10.78 -25.91 13.15
CA GLY A 375 11.14 -26.06 14.55
C GLY A 375 12.65 -26.00 14.82
N THR A 376 13.46 -25.60 13.83
CA THR A 376 14.92 -25.43 13.99
C THR A 376 15.28 -24.11 14.67
N GLU A 377 14.40 -23.12 14.57
CA GLU A 377 14.50 -21.84 15.28
C GLU A 377 13.17 -21.52 15.98
N GLY A 378 13.21 -20.63 16.98
CA GLY A 378 12.02 -20.13 17.65
C GLY A 378 11.56 -18.78 17.09
N GLU A 379 10.30 -18.41 17.36
CA GLU A 379 9.72 -17.12 16.94
C GLU A 379 10.50 -15.89 17.42
N GLN A 380 11.35 -16.05 18.44
CA GLN A 380 12.23 -14.98 18.95
C GLN A 380 13.08 -14.35 17.84
N LYS A 381 13.49 -15.11 16.82
CA LYS A 381 14.22 -14.58 15.65
C LYS A 381 13.41 -13.52 14.89
N LEU A 382 12.12 -13.78 14.67
CA LEU A 382 11.24 -12.80 14.04
C LEU A 382 10.94 -11.62 14.97
N VAL A 383 10.79 -11.87 16.27
CA VAL A 383 10.64 -10.81 17.28
C VAL A 383 11.84 -9.87 17.27
N ASP A 384 13.05 -10.39 17.15
CA ASP A 384 14.29 -9.59 17.15
C ASP A 384 14.41 -8.74 15.89
N ILE A 385 14.05 -9.28 14.70
CA ILE A 385 13.96 -8.50 13.46
C ILE A 385 12.99 -7.32 13.61
N LEU A 386 11.82 -7.55 14.19
CA LEU A 386 10.82 -6.48 14.41
C LEU A 386 11.31 -5.45 15.44
N LYS A 387 11.96 -5.88 16.52
CA LYS A 387 12.58 -4.97 17.50
C LYS A 387 13.70 -4.13 16.87
N PHE A 388 14.49 -4.71 15.97
CA PHE A 388 15.49 -3.95 15.22
C PHE A 388 14.82 -2.83 14.42
N HIS A 389 13.73 -3.15 13.69
CA HIS A 389 12.96 -2.14 12.95
C HIS A 389 12.45 -1.02 13.86
N ASP A 390 11.83 -1.37 15.00
CA ASP A 390 11.27 -0.41 15.95
C ASP A 390 12.34 0.59 16.48
N ASN A 391 13.58 0.14 16.64
CA ASN A 391 14.70 0.95 17.12
C ASN A 391 15.49 1.67 16.00
N SER A 392 15.39 1.17 14.76
CA SER A 392 16.13 1.69 13.60
C SER A 392 15.77 3.14 13.26
N SER A 393 16.52 3.75 12.33
CA SER A 393 16.13 5.03 11.73
C SER A 393 14.91 4.93 10.81
N PHE A 394 14.49 3.71 10.44
CA PHE A 394 13.30 3.44 9.63
C PHE A 394 12.07 3.10 10.49
N SER A 395 12.10 3.37 11.79
CA SER A 395 10.90 3.20 12.62
C SER A 395 9.80 4.18 12.16
N HIS A 396 8.56 3.76 12.32
CA HIS A 396 7.40 4.53 11.87
C HIS A 396 7.38 5.96 12.41
N ASP A 397 7.67 6.16 13.70
CA ASP A 397 7.61 7.49 14.32
C ASP A 397 8.68 8.43 13.76
N LYS A 398 9.90 7.94 13.53
CA LYS A 398 11.00 8.73 12.96
C LYS A 398 10.74 9.11 11.51
N MET A 399 10.23 8.17 10.69
CA MET A 399 9.85 8.47 9.30
C MET A 399 8.70 9.47 9.24
N ARG A 400 7.68 9.29 10.08
CA ARG A 400 6.54 10.21 10.17
C ARG A 400 7.00 11.61 10.53
N GLU A 401 7.80 11.77 11.59
CA GLU A 401 8.31 13.07 12.03
C GLU A 401 9.07 13.78 10.91
N TRP A 402 9.97 13.09 10.20
CA TRP A 402 10.73 13.66 9.10
C TRP A 402 9.85 14.05 7.90
N LEU A 403 8.86 13.22 7.56
CA LEU A 403 7.90 13.52 6.49
C LEU A 403 6.99 14.71 6.85
N ASP A 404 6.54 14.82 8.11
CA ASP A 404 5.77 15.96 8.62
C ASP A 404 6.59 17.27 8.49
N GLU A 405 7.90 17.19 8.72
CA GLU A 405 8.82 18.31 8.51
C GLU A 405 8.91 18.73 7.05
N LYS A 406 9.07 17.77 6.11
CA LYS A 406 9.11 18.11 4.67
C LYS A 406 7.76 18.64 4.18
N GLU A 407 6.65 18.09 4.66
CA GLU A 407 5.31 18.60 4.35
C GLU A 407 5.12 20.04 4.82
N SER A 408 5.63 20.37 6.01
CA SER A 408 5.63 21.73 6.56
C SER A 408 6.51 22.66 5.73
N GLU A 409 7.73 22.24 5.38
CA GLU A 409 8.66 23.02 4.57
C GLU A 409 8.07 23.36 3.20
N ILE A 410 7.54 22.36 2.49
CA ILE A 410 6.87 22.52 1.20
C ILE A 410 5.64 23.43 1.34
N GLY A 411 4.84 23.23 2.40
CA GLY A 411 3.65 24.03 2.65
C GLY A 411 3.96 25.52 2.87
N VAL A 412 5.07 25.85 3.53
CA VAL A 412 5.53 27.24 3.65
C VAL A 412 5.86 27.81 2.26
N LEU A 413 6.62 27.09 1.43
CA LEU A 413 6.95 27.56 0.08
C LEU A 413 5.70 27.78 -0.77
N GLU A 414 4.78 26.80 -0.80
CA GLU A 414 3.50 26.89 -1.51
C GLU A 414 2.69 28.11 -1.07
N SER A 415 2.64 28.40 0.24
CA SER A 415 1.93 29.58 0.76
C SER A 415 2.48 30.90 0.22
N TYR A 416 3.81 31.04 0.13
CA TYR A 416 4.42 32.26 -0.41
C TYR A 416 4.26 32.35 -1.93
N ILE A 417 4.47 31.25 -2.65
CA ILE A 417 4.28 31.18 -4.11
C ILE A 417 2.84 31.54 -4.48
N ASN A 418 1.85 31.00 -3.77
CA ASN A 418 0.45 31.35 -3.97
C ASN A 418 0.17 32.83 -3.71
N SER A 419 0.83 33.42 -2.70
CA SER A 419 0.70 34.84 -2.37
C SER A 419 1.34 35.76 -3.41
N LEU A 420 2.37 35.28 -4.13
CA LEU A 420 3.06 36.02 -5.18
C LEU A 420 2.30 36.04 -6.51
N GLY A 421 1.29 35.17 -6.69
CA GLY A 421 0.23 35.30 -7.69
C GLY A 421 0.68 35.48 -9.15
N GLY A 422 0.87 34.38 -9.88
CA GLY A 422 1.12 34.42 -11.33
C GLY A 422 2.55 34.80 -11.74
N VAL A 423 3.45 35.04 -10.77
CA VAL A 423 4.88 35.22 -11.04
C VAL A 423 5.50 33.89 -11.49
N PRO A 424 6.22 33.83 -12.62
CA PRO A 424 6.81 32.60 -13.12
C PRO A 424 7.89 32.05 -12.19
N ILE A 425 7.88 30.73 -11.98
CA ILE A 425 8.90 30.02 -11.22
C ILE A 425 10.05 29.62 -12.15
N VAL A 426 11.23 30.15 -11.86
CA VAL A 426 12.48 29.96 -12.63
C VAL A 426 13.54 29.35 -11.71
N PRO A 427 13.73 28.03 -11.75
CA PRO A 427 14.72 27.34 -10.91
C PRO A 427 16.15 27.72 -11.31
N PRO A 428 17.13 27.58 -10.39
CA PRO A 428 18.53 27.88 -10.68
C PRO A 428 19.10 26.98 -11.79
N GLY A 429 20.17 27.46 -12.44
CA GLY A 429 20.84 26.75 -13.54
C GLY A 429 20.32 27.20 -14.91
N PRO A 430 20.21 26.29 -15.90
CA PRO A 430 19.96 26.68 -17.29
C PRO A 430 18.68 27.47 -17.54
N GLU A 431 17.62 27.27 -16.74
CA GLU A 431 16.38 28.06 -16.84
C GLU A 431 16.62 29.51 -16.38
N LEU A 432 17.29 29.69 -15.24
CA LEU A 432 17.67 31.02 -14.76
C LEU A 432 18.64 31.71 -15.72
N ASP A 433 19.65 31.01 -16.24
CA ASP A 433 20.62 31.57 -17.20
C ASP A 433 19.92 32.11 -18.45
N LYS A 434 18.95 31.37 -19.00
CA LYS A 434 18.16 31.84 -20.15
C LYS A 434 17.42 33.14 -19.88
N VAL A 435 16.89 33.30 -18.67
CA VAL A 435 16.17 34.52 -18.27
C VAL A 435 17.16 35.67 -18.03
N LEU A 436 18.26 35.41 -17.32
CA LEU A 436 19.28 36.40 -16.98
C LEU A 436 20.04 36.95 -18.19
N PHE A 437 20.25 36.13 -19.23
CA PHE A 437 20.99 36.50 -20.44
C PHE A 437 20.10 36.72 -21.67
N ASP A 438 18.79 36.81 -21.48
CA ASP A 438 17.85 37.15 -22.55
C ASP A 438 18.13 38.57 -23.08
N PRO A 439 18.38 38.77 -24.39
CA PRO A 439 18.66 40.09 -24.95
C PRO A 439 17.54 41.12 -24.76
N GLY A 440 16.30 40.67 -24.51
CA GLY A 440 15.15 41.52 -24.24
C GLY A 440 14.97 41.90 -22.75
N SER A 441 15.78 41.35 -21.85
CA SER A 441 15.63 41.49 -20.40
C SER A 441 16.80 42.24 -19.78
N GLU A 442 16.64 43.55 -19.56
CA GLU A 442 17.69 44.38 -18.97
C GLU A 442 17.66 44.33 -17.42
N TYR A 443 16.47 44.27 -16.82
CA TYR A 443 16.26 44.25 -15.37
C TYR A 443 15.41 43.05 -14.94
N ILE A 444 15.90 42.29 -13.97
CA ILE A 444 15.18 41.12 -13.42
C ILE A 444 15.13 41.23 -11.90
N SER A 445 13.95 41.00 -11.35
CA SER A 445 13.72 40.97 -9.90
C SER A 445 13.24 39.59 -9.50
N ALA A 446 14.00 38.94 -8.63
CA ALA A 446 13.74 37.57 -8.22
C ALA A 446 13.37 37.52 -6.74
N PHE A 447 12.14 37.10 -6.43
CA PHE A 447 11.80 36.64 -5.08
C PHE A 447 12.49 35.28 -4.87
N THR A 448 13.55 35.27 -4.08
CA THR A 448 14.45 34.12 -3.99
C THR A 448 14.33 33.46 -2.62
N PHE A 449 14.02 32.17 -2.57
CA PHE A 449 14.10 31.38 -1.34
C PHE A 449 15.54 30.94 -1.10
N THR A 450 16.04 31.17 0.11
CA THR A 450 17.49 31.20 0.39
C THR A 450 17.97 30.15 1.41
N SER A 451 17.05 29.41 2.03
CA SER A 451 17.40 28.48 3.13
C SER A 451 17.29 26.99 2.77
N LEU A 452 17.21 26.62 1.49
CA LEU A 452 16.90 25.25 1.08
C LEU A 452 18.10 24.27 1.12
N LYS A 453 19.33 24.77 0.94
CA LYS A 453 20.56 23.96 1.07
C LYS A 453 21.03 23.94 2.52
N TYR A 454 20.47 23.02 3.29
CA TYR A 454 20.92 22.67 4.64
C TYR A 454 21.30 21.19 4.69
N LYS A 455 22.16 20.85 5.65
CA LYS A 455 22.51 19.45 5.94
C LYS A 455 21.26 18.71 6.39
N GLU A 456 21.12 17.47 5.98
CA GLU A 456 19.99 16.61 6.34
C GLU A 456 20.50 15.44 7.21
N PRO A 457 20.60 15.61 8.54
CA PRO A 457 21.15 14.59 9.42
C PRO A 457 20.38 13.28 9.34
N TYR A 458 19.04 13.35 9.24
CA TYR A 458 18.19 12.15 9.16
C TYR A 458 18.55 11.24 7.98
N LEU A 459 18.80 11.80 6.79
CA LEU A 459 19.23 10.99 5.63
C LEU A 459 20.60 10.33 5.83
N SER A 460 21.46 10.94 6.64
CA SER A 460 22.75 10.37 7.03
C SER A 460 22.55 9.18 7.97
N ASN A 461 21.64 9.29 8.95
CA ASN A 461 21.30 8.19 9.85
C ASN A 461 20.68 7.00 9.10
N LEU A 462 19.81 7.26 8.11
CA LEU A 462 19.30 6.20 7.24
C LEU A 462 20.43 5.49 6.50
N HIS A 463 21.43 6.24 6.00
CA HIS A 463 22.60 5.64 5.35
C HIS A 463 23.43 4.79 6.33
N GLU A 464 23.70 5.30 7.54
CA GLU A 464 24.44 4.56 8.58
C GLU A 464 23.71 3.28 9.00
N CYS A 465 22.40 3.35 9.18
CA CYS A 465 21.57 2.18 9.46
C CYS A 465 21.70 1.13 8.35
N LEU A 466 21.61 1.52 7.08
CA LEU A 466 21.77 0.60 5.93
C LEU A 466 23.20 0.04 5.80
N ALA A 467 24.21 0.79 6.24
CA ALA A 467 25.61 0.37 6.19
C ALA A 467 26.03 -0.51 7.39
N SER A 468 25.19 -0.62 8.42
CA SER A 468 25.49 -1.38 9.63
C SER A 468 25.58 -2.89 9.38
N GLU A 469 26.44 -3.59 10.13
CA GLU A 469 26.52 -5.05 10.05
C GLU A 469 25.24 -5.69 10.61
N GLU A 470 24.63 -5.04 11.61
CA GLU A 470 23.39 -5.45 12.25
C GLU A 470 22.20 -5.45 11.29
N PHE A 471 22.14 -4.47 10.37
CA PHE A 471 21.13 -4.43 9.31
C PHE A 471 21.31 -5.57 8.29
N ASN A 472 22.56 -5.89 7.93
CA ASN A 472 22.84 -6.97 6.98
C ASN A 472 22.64 -8.37 7.58
N LYS A 473 22.59 -8.47 8.91
CA LYS A 473 22.48 -9.72 9.68
C LYS A 473 21.44 -9.62 10.79
N MET A 474 20.26 -9.06 10.50
CA MET A 474 19.18 -8.93 11.50
C MET A 474 18.76 -10.27 12.09
N GLU A 475 18.95 -11.35 11.35
CA GLU A 475 18.70 -12.72 11.78
C GLU A 475 19.76 -13.25 12.77
N GLU A 476 20.93 -12.62 12.86
CA GLU A 476 22.06 -13.04 13.71
C GLU A 476 22.31 -12.08 14.90
N ILE A 477 22.07 -10.77 14.74
CA ILE A 477 22.48 -9.73 15.72
C ILE A 477 21.27 -9.00 16.32
N CYS A 478 21.11 -9.09 17.64
CA CYS A 478 19.91 -8.62 18.37
C CYS A 478 19.99 -7.18 18.92
N VAL A 479 21.04 -6.41 18.63
CA VAL A 479 21.24 -5.06 19.23
C VAL A 479 21.22 -4.00 18.14
N ALA A 480 20.18 -3.16 18.11
CA ALA A 480 20.21 -1.93 17.36
C ALA A 480 20.97 -0.87 18.18
N HIS A 481 22.03 -0.29 17.61
CA HIS A 481 22.56 0.96 18.14
C HIS A 481 21.47 2.03 18.09
N ASP A 482 21.39 2.88 19.12
CA ASP A 482 20.47 4.00 19.08
C ASP A 482 20.97 5.03 18.05
N PHE A 483 20.38 5.01 16.87
CA PHE A 483 20.62 6.02 15.82
C PHE A 483 19.78 7.29 16.02
N SER A 484 19.27 7.53 17.24
CA SER A 484 18.57 8.77 17.56
C SER A 484 19.54 9.95 17.59
N PHE A 485 19.20 11.01 16.87
CA PHE A 485 19.85 12.30 17.00
C PHE A 485 18.78 13.35 17.27
N LYS A 486 19.03 14.24 18.23
CA LYS A 486 18.17 15.41 18.46
C LYS A 486 18.63 16.53 17.53
N ALA A 487 17.71 17.10 16.75
CA ALA A 487 18.01 18.32 16.00
C ALA A 487 18.55 19.40 16.96
N GLU A 488 19.81 19.80 16.78
CA GLU A 488 20.47 20.78 17.64
C GLU A 488 19.98 22.22 17.38
N ALA A 489 19.30 22.46 16.24
CA ALA A 489 18.77 23.76 15.85
C ALA A 489 17.36 23.65 15.24
N LEU A 490 16.55 24.67 15.47
CA LEU A 490 15.19 24.77 14.92
C LEU A 490 15.25 24.89 13.38
N PRO A 491 14.47 24.11 12.61
CA PRO A 491 14.43 24.26 11.15
C PRO A 491 13.98 25.64 10.69
N TRP A 492 14.51 26.13 9.57
CA TRP A 492 14.27 27.51 9.10
C TRP A 492 12.78 27.84 8.90
N PHE A 493 11.98 26.87 8.46
CA PHE A 493 10.55 27.00 8.21
C PHE A 493 9.70 26.95 9.49
N ARG A 494 10.32 26.67 10.64
CA ARG A 494 9.69 26.74 11.98
C ARG A 494 10.20 27.92 12.81
N ASP A 495 11.20 28.65 12.34
CA ASP A 495 11.80 29.78 13.06
C ASP A 495 10.92 31.05 12.94
N PRO A 496 10.40 31.59 14.07
CA PRO A 496 9.56 32.79 14.05
C PRO A 496 10.27 34.04 13.51
N GLU A 497 11.58 34.19 13.73
CA GLU A 497 12.34 35.35 13.25
C GLU A 497 12.57 35.26 11.74
N ILE A 498 12.84 34.06 11.22
CA ILE A 498 12.89 33.83 9.76
C ILE A 498 11.51 34.06 9.15
N SER A 499 10.44 33.55 9.78
CA SER A 499 9.07 33.80 9.33
C SER A 499 8.74 35.29 9.27
N LYS A 500 9.11 36.06 10.30
CA LYS A 500 8.92 37.51 10.36
C LYS A 500 9.70 38.22 9.25
N ARG A 501 10.95 37.82 9.00
CA ARG A 501 11.77 38.36 7.91
C ARG A 501 11.12 38.10 6.55
N MET A 502 10.74 36.86 6.27
CA MET A 502 10.09 36.49 5.00
C MET A 502 8.80 37.27 4.76
N LYS A 503 7.98 37.49 5.80
CA LYS A 503 6.79 38.34 5.71
C LYS A 503 7.16 39.79 5.37
N GLY A 504 8.25 40.31 5.93
CA GLY A 504 8.81 41.62 5.58
C GLY A 504 9.21 41.69 4.11
N VAL A 505 9.97 40.71 3.63
CA VAL A 505 10.40 40.61 2.21
C VAL A 505 9.18 40.56 1.28
N LEU A 506 8.16 39.77 1.61
CA LEU A 506 6.91 39.72 0.84
C LEU A 506 6.15 41.07 0.87
N ALA A 507 6.12 41.75 2.01
CA ALA A 507 5.50 43.08 2.10
C ALA A 507 6.23 44.11 1.23
N GLU A 508 7.56 44.06 1.16
CA GLU A 508 8.36 44.93 0.30
C GLU A 508 8.19 44.59 -1.18
N TRP A 509 8.15 43.29 -1.53
CA TRP A 509 7.78 42.84 -2.87
C TRP A 509 6.42 43.40 -3.31
N ASN A 510 5.42 43.39 -2.43
CA ASN A 510 4.08 43.89 -2.74
C ASN A 510 3.99 45.42 -2.84
N LYS A 511 4.95 46.17 -2.26
CA LYS A 511 5.06 47.62 -2.45
C LYS A 511 5.70 47.99 -3.78
N TRP A 512 6.35 47.05 -4.44
CA TRP A 512 7.17 47.29 -5.63
C TRP A 512 6.40 47.89 -6.82
N PRO A 513 5.15 47.45 -7.14
CA PRO A 513 4.32 48.11 -8.16
C PRO A 513 3.98 49.58 -7.82
N LEU A 514 3.90 49.93 -6.53
CA LEU A 514 3.56 51.28 -6.06
C LEU A 514 4.79 52.20 -6.07
N LEU A 515 5.98 51.69 -5.79
CA LEU A 515 7.25 52.43 -5.84
C LEU A 515 7.63 52.81 -7.29
N LEU A 516 7.34 51.95 -8.27
CA LEU A 516 7.50 52.28 -9.69
C LEU A 516 6.55 53.40 -10.17
N CYS A 517 5.43 53.64 -9.48
CA CYS A 517 4.50 54.72 -9.80
C CYS A 517 4.93 56.09 -9.25
N SER A 518 5.82 56.15 -8.26
CA SER A 518 6.16 57.38 -7.55
C SER A 518 7.47 58.05 -8.02
N TRP A 519 8.20 57.46 -8.98
CA TRP A 519 9.44 58.01 -9.55
C TRP A 519 9.24 58.49 -11.00
N PRO A 520 9.00 59.80 -11.23
CA PRO A 520 8.53 60.31 -12.52
C PRO A 520 9.54 60.21 -13.67
N SER A 521 10.84 60.07 -13.38
CA SER A 521 11.90 60.01 -14.40
C SER A 521 12.31 58.58 -14.81
N LEU A 522 11.91 57.55 -14.06
CA LEU A 522 12.22 56.13 -14.32
C LEU A 522 10.97 55.28 -14.64
N ALA A 523 9.78 55.78 -14.35
CA ALA A 523 8.51 55.09 -14.51
C ALA A 523 8.16 54.70 -15.97
N PHE A 524 8.72 55.40 -16.97
CA PHE A 524 8.44 55.12 -18.40
C PHE A 524 9.36 54.05 -19.01
N HIS A 525 10.46 53.66 -18.34
CA HIS A 525 11.34 52.57 -18.80
C HIS A 525 11.23 51.32 -17.91
N MET A 526 11.03 51.43 -16.60
CA MET A 526 11.06 50.22 -15.74
C MET A 526 9.77 49.39 -15.74
N ARG A 527 8.62 49.97 -16.14
CA ARG A 527 7.33 49.28 -16.07
C ARG A 527 7.18 48.18 -17.14
N ASP A 528 7.89 48.30 -18.26
CA ASP A 528 7.92 47.31 -19.36
C ASP A 528 9.19 46.43 -19.36
N VAL A 529 10.14 46.65 -18.43
CA VAL A 529 11.51 46.07 -18.51
C VAL A 529 11.88 45.21 -17.29
N CYS A 530 11.13 45.31 -16.18
CA CYS A 530 11.36 44.45 -15.02
C CYS A 530 10.59 43.13 -15.12
N ASN A 531 11.29 42.03 -15.37
CA ASN A 531 10.69 40.69 -15.40
C ASN A 531 10.72 40.06 -13.99
N PRO A 532 9.58 39.98 -13.27
CA PRO A 532 9.54 39.36 -11.95
C PRO A 532 9.61 37.84 -12.08
N ILE A 533 10.40 37.20 -11.23
CA ILE A 533 10.50 35.74 -11.16
C ILE A 533 10.51 35.26 -9.69
N ILE A 534 10.16 34.00 -9.48
CA ILE A 534 10.43 33.26 -8.25
C ILE A 534 11.62 32.34 -8.51
N SER A 535 12.61 32.32 -7.60
CA SER A 535 13.77 31.44 -7.74
C SER A 535 14.22 30.83 -6.40
N TYR A 536 15.18 29.93 -6.48
CA TYR A 536 15.74 29.19 -5.35
C TYR A 536 17.26 29.33 -5.39
N MET A 537 17.85 30.00 -4.41
CA MET A 537 19.30 30.17 -4.35
C MET A 537 19.74 30.35 -2.92
N SER A 538 20.57 29.44 -2.42
CA SER A 538 20.94 29.48 -1.02
C SER A 538 21.84 30.66 -0.67
N ASP A 539 21.49 31.35 0.41
CA ASP A 539 22.21 32.49 0.93
C ASP A 539 22.03 32.57 2.45
N THR A 540 23.10 32.24 3.19
CA THR A 540 23.07 32.25 4.65
C THR A 540 23.00 33.66 5.25
N THR A 541 23.29 34.70 4.46
CA THR A 541 23.22 36.10 4.94
C THR A 541 21.79 36.62 5.01
N TYR A 542 20.88 36.06 4.20
CA TYR A 542 19.46 36.40 4.17
C TYR A 542 18.60 35.15 4.36
N PRO A 543 18.47 34.60 5.59
CA PRO A 543 17.72 33.36 5.81
C PRO A 543 16.23 33.49 5.46
N GLY A 544 15.68 32.45 4.85
CA GLY A 544 14.27 32.32 4.45
C GLY A 544 14.04 32.76 3.01
N ALA A 545 14.02 34.07 2.78
CA ALA A 545 13.87 34.66 1.45
C ALA A 545 14.53 36.05 1.37
N SER A 546 14.78 36.51 0.14
CA SER A 546 15.30 37.84 -0.19
C SER A 546 14.89 38.23 -1.62
N ILE A 547 14.89 39.53 -1.93
CA ILE A 547 14.68 40.02 -3.30
C ILE A 547 16.04 40.26 -3.94
N PHE A 548 16.33 39.55 -5.03
CA PHE A 548 17.57 39.69 -5.79
C PHE A 548 17.31 40.55 -7.03
N TYR A 549 18.19 41.54 -7.24
CA TYR A 549 18.13 42.44 -8.39
C TYR A 549 19.27 42.16 -9.35
N TYR A 550 18.92 41.82 -10.59
CA TYR A 550 19.88 41.61 -11.67
C TYR A 550 19.77 42.73 -12.70
N PHE A 551 20.92 43.18 -13.19
CA PHE A 551 21.04 44.14 -14.29
C PHE A 551 22.03 43.59 -15.31
N GLU A 552 21.60 43.46 -16.56
CA GLU A 552 22.38 42.85 -17.66
C GLU A 552 23.00 41.50 -17.25
N GLY A 553 22.17 40.63 -16.67
CA GLY A 553 22.58 39.30 -16.19
C GLY A 553 23.49 39.27 -14.97
N LYS A 554 23.81 40.41 -14.35
CA LYS A 554 24.67 40.50 -13.15
C LYS A 554 23.86 40.86 -11.92
N LEU A 555 24.04 40.11 -10.83
CA LEU A 555 23.46 40.43 -9.53
C LEU A 555 24.05 41.75 -9.01
N LYS A 556 23.19 42.72 -8.71
CA LYS A 556 23.57 44.05 -8.25
C LYS A 556 23.28 44.27 -6.78
N ASP A 557 22.13 43.79 -6.31
CA ASP A 557 21.67 44.04 -4.95
C ASP A 557 20.81 42.90 -4.39
N ARG A 558 20.74 42.84 -3.06
CA ARG A 558 19.95 41.89 -2.27
C ARG A 558 19.25 42.63 -1.14
N TYR A 559 17.93 42.51 -1.10
CA TYR A 559 17.09 43.10 -0.06
C TYR A 559 16.56 42.04 0.91
#